data_AF-A4VJ36-F1
#
_entry.id   AF-A4VJ36-F1
#
_cell.length_a   1.000
_cell.length_b   1.000
_cell.length_c   1.000
_cell.angle_alpha   90.00
_cell.angle_beta   90.00
_cell.angle_gamma   90.00
#
_symmetry.space_group_name_H-M   'P 1'
#
loop_
_entity.id
_entity.type
_entity.pdbx_description
1 polymer ?
#
loop_
_entity_poly.entity_id
_entity_poly.type
_entity_poly.pdbx_seq_one_letter_code
_entity_poly.pdbx_strand_id
1 'polypeptide(L)'
;MRHFAGGEVAPELLSKLLNAAHQAPSVGLMQPWRFVRITCPTRRQAIANLVGEERQRTAVALGERSAEFLRLKVEGIEDCAELLVAALMDGREGHLFGRRTLPEMDLASLACAIQNLWLAARAEGLGMGWVSLFDPLALAALLGMPEGAKPVAILCLGPVHEFYPAPMLALEGWTTPRLLHELVFENGWEVT
;
A
#
# COMPACT_ATOMS: atom_id res chain seq x y z
N MET A 1 -2.14 9.66 -0.98
CA MET A 1 -1.48 10.86 -0.43
C MET A 1 0.01 10.59 -0.26
N ARG A 2 0.83 11.63 -0.43
CA ARG A 2 2.30 11.54 -0.31
C ARG A 2 2.91 12.71 0.47
N HIS A 3 2.16 13.81 0.60
CA HIS A 3 2.47 14.90 1.52
C HIS A 3 1.52 14.79 2.71
N PHE A 4 2.10 14.73 3.91
CA PHE A 4 1.40 14.65 5.18
C PHE A 4 1.82 15.85 6.04
N ALA A 5 0.96 16.25 6.98
CA ALA A 5 1.18 17.39 7.84
C ALA A 5 1.82 17.02 9.20
N GLY A 6 2.39 15.82 9.32
CA GLY A 6 2.81 15.26 10.60
C GLY A 6 1.62 14.99 11.53
N GLY A 7 1.84 15.17 12.82
CA GLY A 7 0.82 15.02 13.86
C GLY A 7 0.64 13.58 14.34
N GLU A 8 -0.52 13.33 14.95
CA GLU A 8 -0.86 12.05 15.57
C GLU A 8 -2.23 11.57 15.10
N VAL A 9 -2.47 10.27 15.19
CA VAL A 9 -3.80 9.67 15.01
C VAL A 9 -4.22 9.09 16.36
N ALA A 10 -5.37 9.52 16.86
CA ALA A 10 -5.89 9.03 18.14
C ALA A 10 -5.98 7.49 18.14
N PRO A 11 -5.59 6.79 19.22
CA PRO A 11 -5.60 5.33 19.27
C PRO A 11 -6.97 4.71 18.92
N GLU A 12 -8.05 5.32 19.36
CA GLU A 12 -9.44 4.88 19.09
C GLU A 12 -9.78 5.03 17.61
N LEU A 13 -9.30 6.11 16.98
CA LEU A 13 -9.47 6.35 15.56
C LEU A 13 -8.68 5.32 14.75
N LEU A 14 -7.41 5.07 15.09
CA LEU A 14 -6.62 4.03 14.43
C LEU A 14 -7.28 2.65 14.58
N SER A 15 -7.81 2.33 15.77
CA SER A 15 -8.56 1.09 16.00
C SER A 15 -9.80 0.99 15.12
N LYS A 16 -10.58 2.08 14.99
CA LYS A 16 -11.74 2.16 14.08
C LYS A 16 -11.34 1.88 12.63
N LEU A 17 -10.24 2.44 12.16
CA LEU A 17 -9.73 2.24 10.79
C LEU A 17 -9.27 0.79 10.54
N LEU A 18 -8.54 0.20 11.49
CA LEU A 18 -8.13 -1.20 11.42
C LEU A 18 -9.34 -2.15 11.47
N ASN A 19 -10.37 -1.81 12.25
CA ASN A 19 -11.61 -2.59 12.26
C ASN A 19 -12.33 -2.50 10.91
N ALA A 20 -12.37 -1.33 10.26
CA ALA A 20 -12.91 -1.21 8.90
C ALA A 20 -12.15 -2.09 7.90
N ALA A 21 -10.81 -2.15 8.00
CA ALA A 21 -10.00 -3.08 7.22
C ALA A 21 -10.38 -4.54 7.47
N HIS A 22 -10.62 -4.90 8.73
CA HIS A 22 -10.98 -6.26 9.15
C HIS A 22 -12.35 -6.73 8.64
N GLN A 23 -13.27 -5.80 8.34
CA GLN A 23 -14.57 -6.11 7.73
C GLN A 23 -14.49 -6.45 6.23
N ALA A 24 -13.29 -6.44 5.62
CA ALA A 24 -13.14 -6.79 4.21
C ALA A 24 -13.48 -8.26 3.93
N PRO A 25 -13.98 -8.58 2.73
CA PRO A 25 -14.09 -9.97 2.30
C PRO A 25 -12.70 -10.62 2.24
N SER A 26 -12.65 -11.92 2.48
CA SER A 26 -11.45 -12.71 2.25
C SER A 26 -11.79 -14.09 1.71
N VAL A 27 -10.93 -14.59 0.83
CA VAL A 27 -11.06 -15.90 0.23
C VAL A 27 -11.13 -16.98 1.31
N GLY A 28 -12.19 -17.79 1.28
CA GLY A 28 -12.43 -18.82 2.31
C GLY A 28 -12.50 -18.30 3.75
N LEU A 29 -12.81 -17.00 3.96
CA LEU A 29 -12.73 -16.31 5.25
C LEU A 29 -11.34 -16.42 5.92
N MET A 30 -10.28 -16.49 5.10
CA MET A 30 -8.92 -16.70 5.58
C MET A 30 -8.39 -15.54 6.43
N GLN A 31 -8.84 -14.30 6.18
CA GLN A 31 -8.35 -13.09 6.85
C GLN A 31 -6.80 -13.03 6.89
N PRO A 32 -6.13 -13.08 5.73
CA PRO A 32 -4.69 -13.33 5.64
C PRO A 32 -3.80 -12.19 6.15
N TRP A 33 -4.40 -11.02 6.36
CA TRP A 33 -3.70 -9.78 6.63
C TRP A 33 -3.04 -9.77 8.02
N ARG A 34 -1.86 -9.15 8.06
CA ARG A 34 -1.19 -8.68 9.27
C ARG A 34 -0.84 -7.21 9.04
N PHE A 35 -1.15 -6.36 10.02
CA PHE A 35 -0.76 -4.95 10.02
C PHE A 35 0.26 -4.74 11.14
N VAL A 36 1.50 -4.41 10.76
CA VAL A 36 2.58 -4.11 11.71
C VAL A 36 2.68 -2.59 11.85
N ARG A 37 2.31 -2.04 13.01
CA ARG A 37 2.46 -0.61 13.31
C ARG A 37 3.91 -0.30 13.66
N ILE A 38 4.50 0.69 12.99
CA ILE A 38 5.90 1.08 13.16
C ILE A 38 5.97 2.36 14.00
N THR A 39 6.17 2.17 15.30
CA THR A 39 6.30 3.28 16.27
C THR A 39 7.77 3.62 16.60
N CYS A 40 8.70 2.72 16.29
CA CYS A 40 10.13 2.89 16.57
C CYS A 40 10.80 3.79 15.52
N PRO A 41 11.37 4.96 15.88
CA PRO A 41 11.95 5.89 14.92
C PRO A 41 13.08 5.28 14.08
N THR A 42 13.96 4.49 14.70
CA THR A 42 15.07 3.81 14.00
C THR A 42 14.58 2.80 12.97
N ARG A 43 13.48 2.08 13.26
CA ARG A 43 12.86 1.16 12.29
C ARG A 43 12.19 1.92 11.15
N ARG A 44 11.50 3.02 11.46
CA ARG A 44 10.91 3.91 10.45
C ARG A 44 11.99 4.42 9.49
N GLN A 45 13.12 4.89 10.01
CA GLN A 45 14.25 5.35 9.18
C GLN A 45 14.82 4.20 8.32
N ALA A 46 14.98 3.01 8.88
CA ALA A 46 15.47 1.86 8.12
C ALA A 46 14.52 1.49 6.97
N ILE A 47 13.21 1.56 7.17
CA ILE A 47 12.21 1.37 6.11
C ILE A 47 12.33 2.47 5.05
N ALA A 48 12.46 3.74 5.46
CA ALA A 48 12.66 4.86 4.54
C ALA A 48 13.92 4.68 3.68
N ASN A 49 15.02 4.19 4.27
CA ASN A 49 16.25 3.89 3.55
C ASN A 49 16.06 2.77 2.51
N LEU A 50 15.40 1.66 2.88
CA LEU A 50 15.07 0.58 1.93
C LEU A 50 14.25 1.10 0.73
N VAL A 51 13.31 2.00 1.00
CA VAL A 51 12.50 2.63 -0.03
C VAL A 51 13.30 3.58 -0.90
N GLY A 52 14.22 4.36 -0.31
CA GLY A 52 15.14 5.23 -1.01
C GLY A 52 16.07 4.46 -1.96
N GLU A 53 16.62 3.35 -1.51
CA GLU A 53 17.46 2.46 -2.33
C GLU A 53 16.66 1.87 -3.51
N GLU A 54 15.46 1.35 -3.25
CA GLU A 54 14.63 0.77 -4.30
C GLU A 54 14.14 1.82 -5.30
N ARG A 55 13.90 3.05 -4.83
CA ARG A 55 13.61 4.18 -5.71
C ARG A 55 14.76 4.44 -6.68
N GLN A 56 16.01 4.37 -6.24
CA GLN A 56 17.15 4.52 -7.16
C GLN A 56 17.24 3.35 -8.15
N ARG A 57 17.05 2.12 -7.70
CA ARG A 57 17.03 0.92 -8.58
C ARG A 57 15.91 1.00 -9.62
N THR A 58 14.71 1.41 -9.20
CA THR A 58 13.57 1.63 -10.10
C THR A 58 13.86 2.74 -11.10
N ALA A 59 14.50 3.83 -10.68
CA ALA A 59 14.89 4.91 -11.60
C ALA A 59 15.85 4.43 -12.69
N VAL A 60 16.82 3.56 -12.34
CA VAL A 60 17.70 2.92 -13.33
C VAL A 60 16.91 2.03 -14.28
N ALA A 61 15.99 1.21 -13.76
CA ALA A 61 15.16 0.32 -14.57
C ALA A 61 14.20 1.06 -15.52
N LEU A 62 13.81 2.29 -15.20
CA LEU A 62 12.95 3.14 -16.03
C LEU A 62 13.66 3.81 -17.22
N GLY A 63 14.99 3.68 -17.32
CA GLY A 63 15.77 4.17 -18.46
C GLY A 63 15.54 5.65 -18.77
N GLU A 64 15.00 5.95 -19.96
CA GLU A 64 14.78 7.32 -20.44
C GLU A 64 13.88 8.16 -19.52
N ARG A 65 12.97 7.52 -18.76
CA ARG A 65 12.06 8.21 -17.83
C ARG A 65 12.62 8.35 -16.41
N SER A 66 13.87 7.98 -16.18
CA SER A 66 14.53 8.02 -14.87
C SER A 66 14.43 9.39 -14.20
N ALA A 67 14.82 10.46 -14.92
CA ALA A 67 14.83 11.82 -14.37
C ALA A 67 13.42 12.35 -14.07
N GLU A 68 12.43 11.97 -14.86
CA GLU A 68 11.03 12.31 -14.63
C GLU A 68 10.52 11.62 -13.35
N PHE A 69 10.80 10.32 -13.20
CA PHE A 69 10.42 9.56 -12.02
C PHE A 69 11.07 10.10 -10.74
N LEU A 70 12.36 10.46 -10.80
CA LEU A 70 13.10 11.00 -9.66
C LEU A 70 12.63 12.39 -9.21
N ARG A 71 11.80 13.09 -9.99
CA ARG A 71 11.13 14.32 -9.54
C ARG A 71 9.85 14.06 -8.75
N LEU A 72 9.23 12.90 -8.93
CA LEU A 72 8.02 12.54 -8.20
C LEU A 72 8.35 12.23 -6.75
N LYS A 73 7.62 12.86 -5.81
CA LYS A 73 7.53 12.34 -4.45
C LYS A 73 6.73 11.04 -4.51
N VAL A 74 7.29 9.92 -4.06
CA VAL A 74 6.69 8.58 -4.20
C VAL A 74 6.24 7.97 -2.87
N GLU A 75 6.63 8.57 -1.75
CA GLU A 75 6.35 8.10 -0.39
C GLU A 75 6.13 9.29 0.57
N GLY A 76 5.78 9.00 1.82
CA GLY A 76 5.62 9.98 2.90
C GLY A 76 5.87 9.36 4.28
N ILE A 77 6.85 8.46 4.34
CA ILE A 77 7.17 7.59 5.48
C ILE A 77 7.63 8.42 6.68
N GLU A 78 8.44 9.44 6.45
CA GLU A 78 8.95 10.32 7.51
C GLU A 78 7.89 11.33 7.97
N ASP A 79 7.02 11.77 7.07
CA ASP A 79 6.05 12.85 7.34
C ASP A 79 4.70 12.36 7.91
N CYS A 80 4.35 11.08 7.71
CA CYS A 80 3.06 10.56 8.15
C CYS A 80 2.99 10.31 9.66
N ALA A 81 1.83 10.55 10.25
CA ALA A 81 1.58 10.28 11.67
C ALA A 81 1.74 8.78 11.99
N GLU A 82 1.09 7.93 11.21
CA GLU A 82 1.08 6.48 11.38
C GLU A 82 1.72 5.78 10.18
N LEU A 83 2.64 4.87 10.48
CA LEU A 83 3.26 3.99 9.49
C LEU A 83 2.87 2.54 9.79
N LEU A 84 2.21 1.90 8.84
CA LEU A 84 1.83 0.48 8.93
C LEU A 84 2.52 -0.30 7.82
N VAL A 85 2.95 -1.52 8.10
CA VAL A 85 3.31 -2.50 7.07
C VAL A 85 2.22 -3.55 7.00
N ALA A 86 1.55 -3.61 5.86
CA ALA A 86 0.53 -4.61 5.57
C ALA A 86 1.19 -5.83 4.89
N ALA A 87 0.96 -7.01 5.46
CA ALA A 87 1.61 -8.24 5.05
C ALA A 87 0.62 -9.41 5.01
N LEU A 88 0.96 -10.43 4.23
CA LEU A 88 0.34 -11.75 4.28
C LEU A 88 1.02 -12.59 5.37
N MET A 89 0.21 -13.30 6.15
CA MET A 89 0.69 -14.28 7.13
C MET A 89 1.42 -15.46 6.48
N ASP A 90 2.25 -16.14 7.28
CA ASP A 90 2.79 -17.46 7.02
C ASP A 90 1.69 -18.55 7.05
N GLY A 91 2.04 -19.79 6.71
CA GLY A 91 1.12 -20.95 6.79
C GLY A 91 -0.06 -20.91 5.81
N ARG A 92 -0.16 -19.89 4.98
CA ARG A 92 -1.29 -19.70 4.08
C ARG A 92 -1.48 -20.80 3.05
N GLU A 93 -0.44 -21.53 2.67
CA GLU A 93 -0.56 -22.65 1.71
C GLU A 93 -1.53 -23.76 2.18
N GLY A 94 -1.79 -23.87 3.49
CA GLY A 94 -2.82 -24.78 4.02
C GLY A 94 -4.27 -24.32 3.74
N HIS A 95 -4.48 -23.07 3.36
CA HIS A 95 -5.80 -22.50 3.04
C HIS A 95 -6.11 -22.69 1.56
N LEU A 96 -6.74 -23.82 1.23
CA LEU A 96 -7.04 -24.22 -0.15
C LEU A 96 -8.36 -23.65 -0.70
N PHE A 97 -9.35 -23.40 0.15
CA PHE A 97 -10.67 -22.94 -0.29
C PHE A 97 -10.55 -21.58 -1.00
N GLY A 98 -10.81 -21.59 -2.31
CA GLY A 98 -10.71 -20.42 -3.18
C GLY A 98 -9.29 -20.07 -3.63
N ARG A 99 -8.26 -20.81 -3.18
CA ARG A 99 -6.85 -20.58 -3.53
C ARG A 99 -6.15 -21.73 -4.24
N ARG A 100 -6.75 -22.94 -4.29
CA ARG A 100 -6.15 -24.13 -4.93
C ARG A 100 -5.65 -23.87 -6.36
N THR A 101 -6.36 -23.07 -7.14
CA THR A 101 -6.01 -22.73 -8.54
C THR A 101 -5.64 -21.27 -8.74
N LEU A 102 -5.85 -20.43 -7.72
CA LEU A 102 -5.55 -18.99 -7.72
C LEU A 102 -4.90 -18.62 -6.38
N PRO A 103 -3.63 -19.02 -6.15
CA PRO A 103 -2.95 -18.80 -4.88
C PRO A 103 -2.94 -17.34 -4.40
N GLU A 104 -2.93 -16.39 -5.33
CA GLU A 104 -2.91 -14.94 -5.12
C GLU A 104 -4.22 -14.33 -4.58
N MET A 105 -5.28 -15.13 -4.38
CA MET A 105 -6.53 -14.59 -3.80
C MET A 105 -6.37 -14.14 -2.33
N ASP A 106 -5.29 -14.53 -1.67
CA ASP A 106 -4.86 -13.96 -0.38
C ASP A 106 -4.45 -12.48 -0.51
N LEU A 107 -3.68 -12.15 -1.54
CA LEU A 107 -3.25 -10.80 -1.90
C LEU A 107 -4.46 -9.94 -2.28
N ALA A 108 -5.39 -10.48 -3.07
CA ALA A 108 -6.64 -9.79 -3.40
C ALA A 108 -7.48 -9.49 -2.13
N SER A 109 -7.52 -10.44 -1.19
CA SER A 109 -8.19 -10.25 0.11
C SER A 109 -7.53 -9.14 0.94
N LEU A 110 -6.20 -9.12 1.01
CA LEU A 110 -5.45 -8.03 1.67
C LEU A 110 -5.68 -6.67 0.99
N ALA A 111 -5.72 -6.63 -0.33
CA ALA A 111 -6.00 -5.40 -1.07
C ALA A 111 -7.41 -4.84 -0.74
N CYS A 112 -8.42 -5.70 -0.57
CA CYS A 112 -9.74 -5.30 -0.09
C CYS A 112 -9.68 -4.68 1.32
N ALA A 113 -8.92 -5.29 2.24
CA ALA A 113 -8.72 -4.76 3.59
C ALA A 113 -8.05 -3.37 3.58
N ILE A 114 -7.01 -3.20 2.77
CA ILE A 114 -6.34 -1.90 2.60
C ILE A 114 -7.29 -0.86 1.99
N GLN A 115 -8.12 -1.25 1.02
CA GLN A 115 -9.07 -0.33 0.40
C GLN A 115 -10.16 0.13 1.38
N ASN A 116 -10.69 -0.76 2.23
CA ASN A 116 -11.60 -0.38 3.31
C ASN A 116 -10.94 0.60 4.28
N LEU A 117 -9.69 0.34 4.69
CA LEU A 117 -8.91 1.27 5.52
C LEU A 117 -8.79 2.63 4.84
N TRP A 118 -8.53 2.67 3.53
CA TRP A 118 -8.37 3.91 2.76
C TRP A 118 -9.63 4.76 2.74
N LEU A 119 -10.76 4.14 2.44
CA LEU A 119 -12.05 4.85 2.38
C LEU A 119 -12.47 5.33 3.77
N ALA A 120 -12.27 4.51 4.81
CA ALA A 120 -12.52 4.91 6.19
C ALA A 120 -11.62 6.08 6.61
N ALA A 121 -10.32 6.03 6.30
CA ALA A 121 -9.39 7.12 6.61
C ALA A 121 -9.83 8.42 5.93
N ARG A 122 -10.26 8.36 4.67
CA ARG A 122 -10.76 9.52 3.94
C ARG A 122 -12.02 10.12 4.57
N ALA A 123 -12.94 9.28 5.04
CA ALA A 123 -14.15 9.72 5.72
C ALA A 123 -13.85 10.44 7.05
N GLU A 124 -12.77 10.04 7.72
CA GLU A 124 -12.26 10.66 8.95
C GLU A 124 -11.34 11.87 8.68
N GLY A 125 -11.21 12.31 7.42
CA GLY A 125 -10.38 13.46 7.05
C GLY A 125 -8.88 13.18 7.02
N LEU A 126 -8.45 11.92 7.09
CA LEU A 126 -7.04 11.52 7.02
C LEU A 126 -6.63 11.18 5.59
N GLY A 127 -5.39 11.52 5.25
CA GLY A 127 -4.73 11.02 4.06
C GLY A 127 -4.21 9.61 4.27
N MET A 128 -4.21 8.81 3.20
CA MET A 128 -3.54 7.51 3.18
C MET A 128 -2.71 7.37 1.89
N GLY A 129 -1.55 6.73 1.98
CA GLY A 129 -0.60 6.55 0.87
C GLY A 129 0.00 5.15 0.89
N TRP A 130 -0.02 4.49 -0.26
CA TRP A 130 0.62 3.19 -0.46
C TRP A 130 2.00 3.36 -1.06
N VAL A 131 3.02 2.76 -0.44
CA VAL A 131 4.38 2.66 -0.94
C VAL A 131 4.70 1.18 -1.21
N SER A 132 5.14 0.89 -2.43
CA SER A 132 5.52 -0.46 -2.91
C SER A 132 6.90 -0.49 -3.58
N LEU A 133 7.74 0.51 -3.30
CA LEU A 133 9.12 0.59 -3.75
C LEU A 133 10.02 0.05 -2.64
N PHE A 134 10.09 -1.26 -2.46
CA PHE A 134 11.02 -1.91 -1.53
C PHE A 134 11.27 -3.36 -1.94
N ASP A 135 12.39 -3.94 -1.51
CA ASP A 135 12.60 -5.39 -1.58
C ASP A 135 11.80 -6.08 -0.45
N PRO A 136 10.83 -6.96 -0.76
CA PRO A 136 10.03 -7.65 0.24
C PRO A 136 10.85 -8.51 1.20
N LEU A 137 11.96 -9.12 0.75
CA LEU A 137 12.81 -9.96 1.59
C LEU A 137 13.57 -9.10 2.61
N ALA A 138 14.13 -7.97 2.17
CA ALA A 138 14.82 -7.04 3.06
C ALA A 138 13.87 -6.44 4.12
N LEU A 139 12.64 -6.07 3.73
CA LEU A 139 11.63 -5.56 4.65
C LEU A 139 11.15 -6.65 5.63
N ALA A 140 10.96 -7.88 5.16
CA ALA A 140 10.60 -9.01 6.02
C ALA A 140 11.70 -9.29 7.07
N ALA A 141 12.96 -9.29 6.66
CA ALA A 141 14.11 -9.46 7.55
C ALA A 141 14.19 -8.32 8.58
N LEU A 142 14.05 -7.06 8.15
CA LEU A 142 14.05 -5.89 9.02
C LEU A 142 12.97 -5.96 10.11
N LEU A 143 11.81 -6.53 9.79
CA LEU A 143 10.68 -6.64 10.71
C LEU A 143 10.62 -7.97 11.46
N GLY A 144 11.56 -8.89 11.24
CA GLY A 144 11.57 -10.20 11.86
C GLY A 144 10.32 -11.03 11.51
N MET A 145 9.84 -10.90 10.27
CA MET A 145 8.68 -11.67 9.80
C MET A 145 9.04 -13.16 9.71
N PRO A 146 8.11 -14.07 10.06
CA PRO A 146 8.34 -15.50 9.96
C PRO A 146 8.50 -15.95 8.51
N GLU A 147 9.13 -17.10 8.31
CA GLU A 147 9.24 -17.71 6.99
C GLU A 147 7.86 -17.91 6.36
N GLY A 148 7.75 -17.63 5.08
CA GLY A 148 6.50 -17.69 4.36
C GLY A 148 5.67 -16.41 4.46
N ALA A 149 5.78 -15.58 5.49
CA ALA A 149 5.11 -14.27 5.52
C ALA A 149 5.66 -13.33 4.43
N LYS A 150 4.82 -12.39 3.96
CA LYS A 150 5.17 -11.52 2.82
C LYS A 150 4.68 -10.09 3.05
N PRO A 151 5.55 -9.09 3.23
CA PRO A 151 5.13 -7.70 3.21
C PRO A 151 4.66 -7.33 1.80
N VAL A 152 3.55 -6.58 1.72
CA VAL A 152 2.88 -6.21 0.47
C VAL A 152 2.79 -4.70 0.30
N ALA A 153 2.56 -3.97 1.40
CA ALA A 153 2.42 -2.52 1.36
C ALA A 153 3.03 -1.87 2.59
N ILE A 154 3.71 -0.75 2.38
CA ILE A 154 3.96 0.23 3.43
C ILE A 154 2.86 1.30 3.28
N LEU A 155 2.09 1.53 4.34
CA LEU A 155 0.97 2.45 4.38
C LEU A 155 1.34 3.65 5.27
N CYS A 156 1.36 4.82 4.65
CA CYS A 156 1.47 6.10 5.33
C CYS A 156 0.06 6.63 5.61
N LEU A 157 -0.23 6.98 6.86
CA LEU A 157 -1.55 7.46 7.29
C LEU A 157 -1.38 8.71 8.17
N GLY A 158 -2.22 9.71 7.98
CA GLY A 158 -2.24 10.87 8.87
C GLY A 158 -2.90 12.11 8.31
N PRO A 159 -2.90 13.21 9.08
CA PRO A 159 -3.35 14.52 8.64
C PRO A 159 -2.65 14.99 7.36
N VAL A 160 -3.38 15.73 6.53
CA VAL A 160 -2.87 16.36 5.32
C VAL A 160 -3.29 17.83 5.30
N HIS A 161 -2.48 18.69 4.71
CA HIS A 161 -2.84 20.10 4.52
C HIS A 161 -4.04 20.25 3.58
N GLU A 162 -4.07 19.44 2.53
CA GLU A 162 -5.14 19.39 1.54
C GLU A 162 -5.19 18.02 0.86
N PHE A 163 -6.33 17.71 0.25
CA PHE A 163 -6.46 16.58 -0.67
C PHE A 163 -6.30 17.08 -2.09
N TYR A 164 -5.51 16.36 -2.90
CA TYR A 164 -5.34 16.74 -4.31
C TYR A 164 -6.69 16.71 -5.04
N PRO A 165 -6.93 17.65 -5.96
CA PRO A 165 -8.15 17.68 -6.76
C PRO A 165 -8.20 16.57 -7.82
N ALA A 166 -7.06 15.95 -8.13
CA ALA A 166 -6.91 14.87 -9.10
C ALA A 166 -5.72 13.95 -8.71
N PRO A 167 -5.54 12.78 -9.37
CA PRO A 167 -4.37 11.94 -9.15
C PRO A 167 -3.06 12.72 -9.38
N MET A 168 -2.17 12.72 -8.38
CA MET A 168 -0.90 13.46 -8.45
C MET A 168 -0.06 13.12 -9.68
N LEU A 169 -0.04 11.85 -10.12
CA LEU A 169 0.69 11.46 -11.32
C LEU A 169 0.15 12.12 -12.60
N ALA A 170 -1.14 12.46 -12.65
CA ALA A 170 -1.70 13.22 -13.75
C ALA A 170 -1.35 14.71 -13.63
N LEU A 171 -1.40 15.27 -12.42
CA LEU A 171 -1.03 16.67 -12.15
C LEU A 171 0.45 16.94 -12.46
N GLU A 172 1.33 15.98 -12.18
CA GLU A 172 2.77 16.04 -12.46
C GLU A 172 3.14 15.61 -13.90
N GLY A 173 2.15 15.32 -14.75
CA GLY A 173 2.38 14.97 -16.15
C GLY A 173 3.00 13.59 -16.40
N TRP A 174 3.02 12.70 -15.40
CA TRP A 174 3.58 11.34 -15.53
C TRP A 174 2.74 10.44 -16.46
N THR A 175 1.42 10.52 -16.35
CA THR A 175 0.49 9.81 -17.23
C THR A 175 -0.92 10.39 -17.09
N THR A 176 -1.79 10.15 -18.08
CA THR A 176 -3.19 10.59 -18.04
C THR A 176 -4.14 9.43 -17.71
N PRO A 177 -5.24 9.67 -16.96
CA PRO A 177 -6.28 8.65 -16.77
C PRO A 177 -6.85 8.19 -18.11
N ARG A 178 -7.08 6.88 -18.24
CA ARG A 178 -7.76 6.29 -19.40
C ARG A 178 -9.27 6.44 -19.28
N LEU A 179 -9.96 6.44 -20.42
CA LEU A 179 -11.43 6.47 -20.45
C LEU A 179 -12.01 5.13 -20.01
N LEU A 180 -13.09 5.16 -19.23
CA LEU A 180 -13.69 3.94 -18.66
C LEU A 180 -14.09 2.92 -19.74
N HIS A 181 -14.61 3.38 -20.88
CA HIS A 181 -15.06 2.50 -21.96
C HIS A 181 -13.90 1.73 -22.63
N GLU A 182 -12.65 2.15 -22.43
CA GLU A 182 -11.48 1.39 -22.90
C GLU A 182 -11.13 0.21 -21.98
N LEU A 183 -11.75 0.13 -20.80
CA LEU A 183 -11.43 -0.83 -19.73
C LEU A 183 -12.60 -1.74 -19.38
N VAL A 184 -13.75 -1.56 -20.03
CA VAL A 184 -14.99 -2.32 -19.79
C VAL A 184 -15.44 -2.92 -21.10
N PHE A 185 -15.59 -4.24 -21.13
CA PHE A 185 -16.00 -5.00 -22.30
C PHE A 185 -17.29 -5.76 -22.00
N GLU A 186 -18.07 -6.05 -23.04
CA GLU A 186 -19.30 -6.85 -22.93
C GLU A 186 -19.06 -8.26 -23.51
N ASN A 187 -19.40 -9.30 -22.75
CA ASN A 187 -19.33 -10.72 -23.12
C ASN A 187 -17.93 -11.31 -23.42
N GLY A 188 -16.99 -10.53 -23.95
CA GLY A 188 -15.65 -11.01 -24.32
C GLY A 188 -14.61 -9.90 -24.27
N TRP A 189 -13.34 -10.30 -24.32
CA TRP A 189 -12.22 -9.35 -24.41
C TRP A 189 -12.11 -8.85 -25.86
N GLU A 190 -12.57 -7.62 -26.11
CA GLU A 190 -12.41 -7.02 -27.44
C GLU A 190 -10.96 -6.54 -27.59
N VAL A 191 -10.27 -7.03 -28.63
CA VAL A 191 -8.97 -6.50 -29.02
C VAL A 191 -9.24 -5.37 -30.01
N THR A 192 -9.23 -4.13 -29.52
CA THR A 192 -9.09 -2.93 -30.37
C THR A 192 -7.62 -2.63 -30.63
#